data_AF-A0A517XLR3-F1
#
_entry.id   AF-A0A517XLR3-F1
#
_cell.length_a   1.000
_cell.length_b   1.000
_cell.length_c   1.000
_cell.angle_alpha   90.00
_cell.angle_beta   90.00
_cell.angle_gamma   90.00
#
_symmetry.space_group_name_H-M   'P 1'
#
loop_
_entity.id
_entity.type
_entity.pdbx_description
1 polymer ?
#
loop_
_entity_poly.entity_id
_entity_poly.type
_entity_poly.pdbx_seq_one_letter_code
_entity_poly.pdbx_strand_id
1 'polypeptide(L)'
;MTPLATHDYTPGGLEAADHFLRRTRWELRELWMVRAWADRLQVIDVNKDAFEVRGLGYPDADVVPLLRLVNAAFDPATVHEPTAAEYKEFLAGRRFPWAADRAM
;
A
#
# COMPACT_ATOMS: atom_id res chain seq x y z
N MET A 1 -11.35 -1.02 -11.78
CA MET A 1 -11.34 -2.19 -10.89
C MET A 1 -12.10 -1.80 -9.64
N THR A 2 -13.00 -2.65 -9.14
CA THR A 2 -13.77 -2.37 -7.92
C THR A 2 -13.00 -2.94 -6.72
N PRO A 3 -12.68 -2.14 -5.70
CA PRO A 3 -12.00 -2.66 -4.51
C PRO A 3 -12.92 -3.61 -3.73
N LEU A 4 -12.37 -4.71 -3.21
CA LEU A 4 -13.07 -5.66 -2.35
C LEU A 4 -13.42 -5.04 -1.00
N ALA A 5 -12.59 -4.12 -0.52
CA ALA A 5 -12.82 -3.38 0.70
C ALA A 5 -12.21 -1.98 0.60
N THR A 6 -12.85 -1.03 1.28
CA THR A 6 -12.42 0.36 1.33
C THR A 6 -12.32 0.85 2.77
N HIS A 7 -11.38 1.74 3.04
CA HIS A 7 -11.26 2.47 4.30
C HIS A 7 -11.13 3.96 4.02
N ASP A 8 -11.99 4.76 4.64
CA ASP A 8 -11.92 6.23 4.55
C ASP A 8 -11.00 6.74 5.66
N TYR A 9 -9.84 7.28 5.27
CA TYR A 9 -8.85 7.83 6.17
C TYR A 9 -9.32 9.15 6.77
N THR A 10 -9.11 9.30 8.08
CA THR A 10 -9.26 10.57 8.78
C THR A 10 -7.88 11.00 9.28
N PRO A 11 -7.49 12.29 9.17
CA PRO A 11 -6.21 12.78 9.69
C PRO A 11 -5.96 12.34 11.15
N GLY A 12 -4.79 11.74 11.41
CA GLY A 12 -4.45 11.13 12.71
C GLY A 12 -4.93 9.69 12.88
N GLY A 13 -5.63 9.12 11.90
CA GLY A 13 -6.20 7.77 11.90
C GLY A 13 -5.26 6.68 11.38
N LEU A 14 -3.95 6.89 11.44
CA LEU A 14 -2.95 5.97 10.86
C LEU A 14 -3.10 4.53 11.38
N GLU A 15 -3.40 4.37 12.67
CA GLU A 15 -3.60 3.05 13.29
C GLU A 15 -4.79 2.29 12.69
N ALA A 16 -5.88 2.99 12.39
CA ALA A 16 -7.07 2.37 11.78
C ALA A 16 -6.78 1.93 10.34
N ALA A 17 -6.05 2.75 9.58
CA ALA A 17 -5.62 2.41 8.22
C ALA A 17 -4.60 1.24 8.21
N ASP A 18 -3.67 1.22 9.16
CA ASP A 18 -2.73 0.11 9.36
C ASP A 18 -3.48 -1.19 9.68
N HIS A 19 -4.41 -1.17 10.64
CA HIS A 19 -5.23 -2.33 10.99
C HIS A 19 -6.04 -2.83 9.79
N PHE A 20 -6.65 -1.91 9.02
CA PHE A 20 -7.35 -2.24 7.79
C PHE A 20 -6.46 -2.94 6.76
N LEU A 21 -5.24 -2.42 6.53
CA LEU A 21 -4.30 -3.00 5.55
C LEU A 21 -3.67 -4.31 6.02
N ARG A 22 -3.54 -4.57 7.33
CA ARG A 22 -3.06 -5.89 7.83
C ARG A 22 -3.96 -7.04 7.43
N ARG A 23 -5.25 -6.79 7.20
CA ARG A 23 -6.20 -7.79 6.69
C ARG A 23 -5.81 -8.35 5.33
N THR A 24 -5.11 -7.57 4.50
CA THR A 24 -4.62 -8.03 3.19
C THR A 24 -3.77 -9.31 3.28
N ARG A 25 -3.10 -9.55 4.41
CA ARG A 25 -2.33 -10.78 4.65
C ARG A 25 -3.16 -12.06 4.55
N TRP A 26 -4.44 -11.98 4.89
CA TRP A 26 -5.34 -13.14 4.98
C TRP A 26 -6.44 -13.09 3.92
N GLU A 27 -6.81 -11.89 3.47
CA GLU A 27 -7.92 -11.66 2.54
C GLU A 27 -7.47 -11.49 1.09
N LEU A 28 -6.19 -11.13 0.85
CA LEU A 28 -5.57 -11.11 -0.48
C LEU A 28 -4.54 -12.25 -0.61
N ARG A 29 -4.23 -12.69 -1.84
CA ARG A 29 -3.29 -13.80 -2.05
C ARG A 29 -1.83 -13.40 -1.86
N GLU A 30 -1.23 -12.85 -2.91
CA GLU A 30 0.15 -12.40 -2.94
C GLU A 30 0.13 -10.96 -3.40
N LEU A 31 0.53 -10.02 -2.54
CA LEU A 31 0.59 -8.62 -2.91
C LEU A 31 1.56 -8.45 -4.08
N TRP A 32 1.12 -7.72 -5.09
CA TRP A 32 1.86 -7.50 -6.33
C TRP A 32 2.30 -6.05 -6.46
N MET A 33 1.38 -5.11 -6.25
CA MET A 33 1.67 -3.69 -6.40
C MET A 33 0.78 -2.81 -5.53
N VAL A 34 1.23 -1.58 -5.34
CA VAL A 34 0.48 -0.50 -4.74
C VAL A 34 0.39 0.64 -5.74
N ARG A 35 -0.79 1.22 -5.87
CA ARG A 35 -1.01 2.46 -6.64
C ARG A 35 -1.36 3.58 -5.70
N ALA A 36 -0.66 4.70 -5.80
CA ALA A 36 -0.89 5.89 -4.99
C ALA A 36 -1.30 7.07 -5.89
N TRP A 37 -2.52 7.55 -5.70
CA TRP A 37 -3.00 8.81 -6.25
C TRP A 37 -2.70 9.94 -5.27
N ALA A 38 -3.11 11.17 -5.62
CA ALA A 38 -3.01 12.30 -4.71
C ALA A 38 -3.92 12.18 -3.48
N ASP A 39 -4.99 11.38 -3.55
CA ASP A 39 -6.07 11.31 -2.56
C ASP A 39 -6.40 9.88 -2.09
N ARG A 40 -5.74 8.86 -2.63
CA ARG A 40 -6.01 7.45 -2.28
C ARG A 40 -4.82 6.53 -2.54
N LEU A 41 -4.88 5.38 -1.91
CA LEU A 41 -3.98 4.25 -2.08
C LEU A 41 -4.78 2.99 -2.47
N GLN A 42 -4.30 2.21 -3.43
CA GLN A 42 -4.80 0.86 -3.69
C GLN A 42 -3.69 -0.17 -3.53
N VAL A 43 -3.95 -1.22 -2.75
CA VAL A 43 -3.06 -2.37 -2.56
C VAL A 43 -3.65 -3.53 -3.35
N ILE A 44 -2.88 -4.07 -4.30
CA ILE A 44 -3.35 -4.99 -5.33
C ILE A 44 -2.56 -6.28 -5.27
N ASP A 45 -3.25 -7.41 -5.35
CA ASP A 45 -2.64 -8.73 -5.40
C ASP A 45 -2.46 -9.27 -6.83
N VAL A 46 -1.82 -10.43 -6.97
CA VAL A 46 -1.59 -11.09 -8.27
C VAL A 46 -2.87 -11.46 -9.03
N ASN A 47 -4.01 -11.59 -8.36
CA ASN A 47 -5.31 -11.84 -8.99
C ASN A 47 -6.00 -10.56 -9.47
N LYS A 48 -5.40 -9.39 -9.18
CA LYS A 48 -6.02 -8.07 -9.35
C LYS A 48 -7.20 -7.85 -8.41
N ASP A 49 -7.21 -8.52 -7.26
CA ASP A 49 -8.06 -8.13 -6.14
C ASP A 49 -7.39 -6.96 -5.41
N ALA A 50 -8.19 -6.02 -4.89
CA ALA A 50 -7.65 -4.80 -4.33
C ALA A 50 -8.38 -4.29 -3.09
N PHE A 51 -7.60 -3.76 -2.16
CA PHE A 51 -8.09 -2.95 -1.05
C PHE A 51 -7.74 -1.48 -1.31
N GLU A 52 -8.60 -0.56 -0.89
CA GLU A 52 -8.41 0.88 -1.11
C GLU A 52 -8.47 1.65 0.20
N VAL A 53 -7.55 2.59 0.39
CA VAL A 53 -7.59 3.62 1.43
C VAL A 53 -7.84 4.95 0.74
N ARG A 54 -8.91 5.65 1.12
CA ARG A 54 -9.31 6.96 0.55
C ARG A 54 -8.98 8.09 1.51
N GLY A 55 -8.78 9.30 1.00
CA GLY A 55 -8.42 10.46 1.82
C GLY A 55 -6.96 10.50 2.25
N LEU A 56 -6.12 9.65 1.65
CA LEU A 56 -4.67 9.57 1.91
C LEU A 56 -3.96 9.12 0.63
N GLY A 57 -3.12 9.99 0.08
CA GLY A 57 -2.37 9.78 -1.15
C GLY A 57 -0.87 10.02 -1.00
N TYR A 58 -0.15 10.03 -2.13
CA TYR A 58 1.29 10.25 -2.13
C TYR A 58 1.77 11.58 -1.52
N PRO A 59 1.00 12.70 -1.51
CA PRO A 59 1.43 13.93 -0.84
C PRO A 59 1.48 13.83 0.69
N ASP A 60 0.73 12.89 1.28
CA ASP A 60 0.55 12.81 2.73
C ASP A 60 1.70 12.07 3.42
N ALA A 61 2.20 12.60 4.53
CA ALA A 61 3.29 11.95 5.29
C ALA A 61 2.92 10.54 5.77
N ASP A 62 1.64 10.32 6.08
CA ASP A 62 1.10 9.04 6.55
C ASP A 62 1.08 7.94 5.46
N VAL A 63 1.34 8.28 4.20
CA VAL A 63 1.48 7.27 3.13
C VAL A 63 2.73 6.41 3.31
N VAL A 64 3.80 6.97 3.85
CA VAL A 64 5.09 6.29 4.03
C VAL A 64 4.97 5.07 4.95
N PRO A 65 4.41 5.17 6.17
CA PRO A 65 4.22 4.00 7.01
C PRO A 65 3.29 2.95 6.38
N LEU A 66 2.24 3.36 5.65
CA LEU A 66 1.34 2.41 4.97
C LEU A 66 2.03 1.68 3.81
N LEU A 67 2.86 2.37 3.01
CA LEU A 67 3.68 1.75 1.96
C LEU A 67 4.69 0.76 2.54
N ARG A 68 5.33 1.11 3.66
CA ARG A 68 6.24 0.19 4.38
C ARG A 68 5.50 -1.04 4.92
N LEU A 69 4.31 -0.85 5.49
CA LEU A 69 3.49 -1.93 6.04
C LEU A 69 3.21 -3.02 5.00
N VAL A 70 2.93 -2.62 3.75
CA VAL A 70 2.65 -3.54 2.65
C VAL A 70 3.90 -3.90 1.83
N ASN A 71 5.08 -3.56 2.33
CA ASN A 71 6.38 -3.85 1.72
C ASN A 71 6.49 -3.32 0.27
N ALA A 72 5.94 -2.14 0.00
CA ALA A 72 6.08 -1.48 -1.28
C ALA A 72 7.53 -0.98 -1.48
N ALA A 73 8.05 -1.16 -2.70
CA ALA A 73 9.33 -0.60 -3.11
C ALA A 73 9.13 0.84 -3.57
N PHE A 74 9.56 1.79 -2.74
CA PHE A 74 9.51 3.23 -3.04
C PHE A 74 10.77 3.94 -2.51
N ASP A 75 11.05 5.12 -3.06
CA ASP A 75 12.07 6.02 -2.54
C ASP A 75 11.42 7.08 -1.64
N PRO A 76 11.74 7.12 -0.33
CA PRO A 76 11.18 8.10 0.60
C PRO A 76 11.49 9.55 0.24
N ALA A 77 12.56 9.82 -0.51
CA ALA A 77 12.92 11.18 -0.91
C ALA A 77 11.97 11.73 -1.99
N THR A 78 11.48 10.86 -2.88
CA THR A 78 10.72 11.25 -4.07
C THR A 78 9.24 10.82 -4.02
N VAL A 79 8.84 10.04 -3.02
CA VAL A 79 7.45 9.54 -2.89
C VAL A 79 6.41 10.66 -2.85
N HIS A 80 6.76 11.82 -2.28
CA HIS A 80 5.84 12.96 -2.17
C HIS A 80 5.85 13.89 -3.40
N GLU A 81 6.80 13.72 -4.33
CA GLU A 81 6.88 14.58 -5.51
C GLU A 81 5.64 14.41 -6.40
N PRO A 82 5.12 15.48 -7.03
CA PRO A 82 4.02 15.34 -7.97
C PRO A 82 4.44 14.46 -9.17
N THR A 83 3.46 13.81 -9.78
CA THR A 83 3.64 13.07 -11.04
C THR A 83 2.61 13.52 -12.07
N ALA A 84 2.97 13.49 -13.35
CA ALA A 84 2.03 13.72 -14.45
C ALA A 84 1.18 12.47 -14.77
N ALA A 85 1.57 11.31 -14.26
CA ALA A 85 0.76 10.10 -14.34
C ALA A 85 -0.46 10.20 -13.41
N GLU A 86 -1.51 9.43 -13.69
CA GLU A 86 -2.71 9.40 -12.85
C GLU A 86 -2.38 8.94 -11.41
N TYR A 87 -1.43 8.02 -11.28
CA TYR A 87 -0.95 7.48 -10.01
C TYR A 87 0.53 7.10 -10.09
N LYS A 88 1.18 7.03 -8.93
CA LYS A 88 2.47 6.34 -8.77
C LYS A 88 2.21 4.85 -8.57
N GLU A 89 3.05 4.01 -9.14
CA GLU A 89 2.98 2.55 -8.98
C GLU A 89 4.24 2.04 -8.30
N PHE A 90 4.06 1.22 -7.28
CA PHE A 90 5.14 0.64 -6.49
C PHE A 90 4.94 -0.87 -6.44
N LEU A 91 5.98 -1.64 -6.74
CA LEU A 91 5.89 -3.10 -6.58
C LEU A 91 5.84 -3.45 -5.10
N ALA A 92 4.87 -4.27 -4.70
CA ALA A 92 4.86 -4.87 -3.38
C ALA A 92 5.78 -6.09 -3.42
N GLY A 93 6.80 -6.12 -2.56
CA GLY A 93 7.74 -7.22 -2.52
C GLY A 93 7.12 -8.47 -1.91
N ARG A 94 7.40 -9.65 -2.49
CA ARG A 94 7.28 -10.94 -1.80
C ARG A 94 7.94 -10.80 -0.42
N ARG A 95 7.18 -11.09 0.63
CA ARG A 95 7.68 -11.29 1.99
C ARG A 95 8.78 -12.34 1.93
N PHE A 96 10.03 -11.92 1.78
CA PHE A 96 11.22 -12.76 1.64
C PHE A 96 11.08 -13.87 0.57
N PRO A 97 11.63 -13.71 -0.66
CA PRO A 97 11.91 -14.89 -1.48
C PRO A 97 13.02 -15.70 -0.78
N TRP A 98 12.63 -16.63 0.09
CA TRP A 98 13.42 -17.76 0.61
C TRP A 98 14.71 -17.50 1.43
N ALA A 99 15.05 -16.27 1.83
CA ALA A 99 16.36 -15.99 2.45
C ALA A 99 16.39 -15.61 3.95
N ALA A 100 15.26 -15.38 4.62
CA ALA A 100 15.27 -14.95 6.04
C ALA A 100 14.96 -16.06 7.06
N ASP A 101 14.46 -17.22 6.63
CA ASP A 101 14.03 -18.32 7.52
C ASP A 101 15.11 -19.41 7.73
N ARG A 102 16.40 -19.06 7.55
CA ARG A 102 17.55 -19.97 7.80
C ARG A 102 18.51 -19.47 8.87
N ALA A 103 18.08 -18.55 9.73
CA ALA A 103 18.84 -18.12 10.89
C ALA A 103 17.97 -18.18 12.15
N MET A 104 17.72 -19.40 12.61
CA MET A 104 17.62 -19.78 14.03
C MET A 104 17.85 -21.28 14.16
#